data_AF-A0A7S1L6T7-F1
#
_entry.id   AF-A0A7S1L6T7-F1
#
_cell.length_a   1.000
_cell.length_b   1.000
_cell.length_c   1.000
_cell.angle_alpha   90.00
_cell.angle_beta   90.00
_cell.angle_gamma   90.00
#
_symmetry.space_group_name_H-M   'P 1'
#
loop_
_entity.id
_entity.type
_entity.pdbx_description
1 polymer ?
#
loop_
_entity_poly.entity_id
_entity_poly.type
_entity_poly.pdbx_seq_one_letter_code
_entity_poly.pdbx_strand_id
1 'polypeptide(L)'
;MAPAGEAEAEETPQVYDGEPLIKAAKDLKDEGNVSVKQKKYKEAVEKYERGIAILDKADGFPMLRQEVEEMVALKAVLYGNVAQCMLSQELYRRALDAASSCLSLDKDNVKALHRRSLAREALKEYAGALEDAERLQRLGGGSLGAEEVERRVQLMRGKKEAVDKVKAEADAESEDEVDTELVRMKQRFDEVVEKYDLRQGNAAEEVADWLTAGEWLVTIKRVAQRWKMEDQDAEDFLKWIAKGLEFQVQNAANQAQANSAAPAASLAS
;
A
#
# COMPACT_ATOMS: atom_id res chain seq x y z
N MET A 1 49.04 -35.01 -39.59
CA MET A 1 48.57 -35.62 -38.32
C MET A 1 48.67 -34.55 -37.25
N ALA A 2 47.56 -33.91 -36.91
CA ALA A 2 47.44 -33.05 -35.73
C ALA A 2 46.74 -33.87 -34.65
N PRO A 3 47.21 -33.86 -33.37
CA PRO A 3 46.50 -34.57 -32.33
C PRO A 3 45.30 -33.77 -31.85
N ALA A 4 44.21 -34.51 -31.74
CA ALA A 4 42.97 -34.33 -30.99
C ALA A 4 42.88 -33.10 -30.07
N GLY A 5 41.84 -32.29 -30.30
CA GLY A 5 41.32 -31.36 -29.31
C GLY A 5 40.87 -32.13 -28.07
N GLU A 6 41.36 -31.68 -26.92
CA GLU A 6 40.88 -32.09 -25.61
C GLU A 6 39.42 -31.69 -25.50
N ALA A 7 38.56 -32.69 -25.36
CA ALA A 7 37.15 -32.49 -25.04
C ALA A 7 37.07 -31.86 -23.65
N GLU A 8 36.55 -30.62 -23.59
CA GLU A 8 36.10 -30.01 -22.34
C GLU A 8 35.14 -31.00 -21.67
N ALA A 9 35.54 -31.54 -20.52
CA ALA A 9 34.66 -32.35 -19.69
C ALA A 9 33.51 -31.44 -19.22
N GLU A 10 32.31 -31.64 -19.78
CA GLU A 10 31.08 -31.08 -19.23
C GLU A 10 30.98 -31.55 -17.77
N GLU A 11 31.32 -30.67 -16.82
CA GLU A 11 30.99 -30.83 -15.42
C GLU A 11 29.46 -30.86 -15.34
N THR A 12 28.88 -32.07 -15.30
CA THR A 12 27.45 -32.23 -15.06
C THR A 12 27.11 -31.49 -13.77
N PRO A 13 26.20 -30.50 -13.79
CA PRO A 13 25.89 -29.71 -12.61
C PRO A 13 25.47 -30.67 -11.51
N GLN A 14 26.20 -30.65 -10.39
CA GLN A 14 25.93 -31.51 -9.24
C GLN A 14 24.53 -31.19 -8.73
N VAL A 15 23.59 -32.10 -8.99
CA VAL A 15 22.19 -31.97 -8.58
C VAL A 15 22.12 -32.08 -7.07
N TYR A 16 21.56 -31.08 -6.43
CA TYR A 16 21.35 -31.06 -5.00
C TYR A 16 20.21 -32.02 -4.64
N ASP A 17 20.44 -32.89 -3.65
CA ASP A 17 19.44 -33.85 -3.18
C ASP A 17 18.45 -33.16 -2.24
N GLY A 18 17.24 -32.92 -2.73
CA GLY A 18 16.17 -32.26 -1.98
C GLY A 18 15.38 -33.20 -1.05
N GLU A 19 15.47 -34.52 -1.25
CA GLU A 19 14.63 -35.51 -0.56
C GLU A 19 14.79 -35.48 0.98
N PRO A 20 16.01 -35.39 1.55
CA PRO A 20 16.20 -35.28 3.00
C PRO A 20 15.54 -34.04 3.61
N LEU A 21 15.57 -32.91 2.90
CA LEU A 21 14.96 -31.66 3.35
C LEU A 21 13.44 -31.75 3.33
N ILE A 22 12.88 -32.27 2.23
CA ILE A 22 11.43 -32.49 2.08
C ILE A 22 10.92 -33.40 3.19
N LYS A 23 11.63 -34.49 3.47
CA LYS A 23 11.28 -35.42 4.55
C LYS A 23 11.30 -34.74 5.92
N ALA A 24 12.38 -34.04 6.26
CA ALA A 24 12.48 -33.33 7.54
C ALA A 24 11.39 -32.26 7.70
N ALA A 25 11.05 -31.54 6.63
CA ALA A 25 9.96 -30.56 6.63
C ALA A 25 8.57 -31.22 6.79
N LYS A 26 8.35 -32.40 6.22
CA LYS A 26 7.12 -33.19 6.44
C LYS A 26 6.97 -33.63 7.90
N ASP A 27 8.05 -34.10 8.53
CA ASP A 27 8.04 -34.50 9.93
C ASP A 27 7.67 -33.31 10.83
N LEU A 28 8.29 -32.14 10.59
CA LEU A 28 7.96 -30.90 11.29
C LEU A 28 6.52 -30.43 11.05
N LYS A 29 6.00 -30.59 9.83
CA LYS A 29 4.59 -30.31 9.52
C LYS A 29 3.68 -31.19 10.37
N ASP A 30 3.98 -32.47 10.52
CA ASP A 30 3.15 -33.40 11.27
C ASP A 30 3.23 -33.14 12.79
N GLU A 31 4.40 -32.81 13.33
CA GLU A 31 4.57 -32.32 14.70
C GLU A 31 3.78 -31.01 14.95
N GLY A 32 3.84 -30.08 13.99
CA GLY A 32 3.06 -28.84 14.02
C GLY A 32 1.56 -29.14 14.05
N ASN A 33 1.08 -30.08 13.23
CA ASN A 33 -0.32 -30.48 13.18
C ASN A 33 -0.79 -31.09 14.52
N VAL A 34 0.06 -31.86 15.20
CA VAL A 34 -0.22 -32.36 16.55
C VAL A 34 -0.37 -31.20 17.53
N SER A 35 0.52 -30.21 17.48
CA SER A 35 0.48 -29.02 18.33
C SER A 35 -0.79 -28.18 18.08
N VAL A 36 -1.23 -28.05 16.82
CA VAL A 36 -2.50 -27.39 16.46
C VAL A 36 -3.70 -28.11 17.07
N LYS A 37 -3.73 -29.46 17.01
CA LYS A 37 -4.81 -30.24 17.65
C LYS A 37 -4.87 -30.03 19.17
N GLN A 38 -3.72 -29.77 19.79
CA GLN A 38 -3.61 -29.42 21.21
C GLN A 38 -3.88 -27.93 21.51
N LYS A 39 -4.25 -27.12 20.49
CA LYS A 39 -4.41 -25.66 20.57
C LYS A 39 -3.16 -24.89 20.98
N LYS A 40 -1.98 -25.49 20.83
CA LYS A 40 -0.68 -24.88 21.10
C LYS A 40 -0.17 -24.17 19.85
N TYR A 41 -0.82 -23.06 19.50
CA TYR A 41 -0.57 -22.38 18.22
C TYR A 41 0.84 -21.79 18.11
N LYS A 42 1.44 -21.33 19.21
CA LYS A 42 2.83 -20.83 19.22
C LYS A 42 3.84 -21.93 18.89
N GLU A 43 3.74 -23.06 19.59
CA GLU A 43 4.59 -24.24 19.33
C GLU A 43 4.40 -24.76 17.90
N ALA A 44 3.16 -24.78 17.40
CA ALA A 44 2.87 -25.16 16.02
C ALA A 44 3.56 -24.25 15.00
N VAL A 45 3.48 -22.93 15.19
CA VAL A 45 4.15 -21.95 14.33
C VAL A 45 5.65 -22.18 14.29
N GLU A 46 6.30 -22.35 15.45
CA GLU A 46 7.74 -22.60 15.49
C GLU A 46 8.14 -23.85 14.69
N LYS A 47 7.33 -24.91 14.74
CA LYS A 47 7.58 -26.14 13.97
C LYS A 47 7.41 -25.90 12.47
N TYR A 48 6.37 -25.19 12.04
CA TYR A 48 6.16 -24.88 10.63
C TYR A 48 7.24 -23.94 10.07
N GLU A 49 7.63 -22.89 10.81
CA GLU A 49 8.68 -21.96 10.42
C GLU A 49 10.04 -22.65 10.31
N ARG A 50 10.35 -23.57 11.23
CA ARG A 50 11.54 -24.44 11.10
C ARG A 50 11.48 -25.31 9.84
N GLY A 51 10.31 -25.85 9.51
CA GLY A 51 10.11 -26.63 8.28
C GLY A 51 10.37 -25.80 7.03
N ILE A 52 9.84 -24.57 6.98
CA ILE A 52 10.09 -23.62 5.89
C ILE A 52 11.59 -23.31 5.78
N ALA A 53 12.24 -22.95 6.90
CA ALA A 53 13.66 -22.64 6.92
C ALA A 53 14.56 -23.82 6.50
N ILE A 54 14.11 -25.07 6.66
CA ILE A 54 14.80 -26.25 6.12
C ILE A 54 14.68 -26.31 4.60
N LEU A 55 13.50 -26.05 4.05
CA LEU A 55 13.28 -26.03 2.60
C LEU A 55 14.05 -24.89 1.92
N ASP A 56 14.11 -23.72 2.56
CA ASP A 56 14.83 -22.54 2.06
C ASP A 56 16.33 -22.79 1.86
N LYS A 57 16.92 -23.80 2.51
CA LYS A 57 18.33 -24.17 2.31
C LYS A 57 18.63 -24.65 0.90
N ALA A 58 17.62 -25.12 0.18
CA ALA A 58 17.76 -25.57 -1.20
C ALA A 58 17.49 -24.46 -2.23
N ASP A 59 17.07 -23.27 -1.79
CA ASP A 59 16.81 -22.16 -2.71
C ASP A 59 18.12 -21.76 -3.43
N GLY A 60 18.07 -21.73 -4.76
CA GLY A 60 19.22 -21.39 -5.61
C GLY A 60 20.12 -22.56 -6.00
N PHE A 61 19.87 -23.77 -5.50
CA PHE A 61 20.58 -24.98 -5.94
C PHE A 61 19.80 -25.72 -7.04
N PRO A 62 20.49 -26.27 -8.07
CA PRO A 62 19.84 -27.09 -9.08
C PRO A 62 19.36 -28.40 -8.48
N MET A 63 18.05 -28.65 -8.51
CA MET A 63 17.39 -29.87 -8.00
C MET A 63 16.59 -30.56 -9.10
N LEU A 64 16.17 -31.80 -8.87
CA LEU A 64 15.22 -32.45 -9.78
C LEU A 64 13.91 -31.68 -9.80
N ARG A 65 13.32 -31.51 -10.99
CA ARG A 65 12.07 -30.78 -11.16
C ARG A 65 10.96 -31.25 -10.22
N GLN A 66 10.84 -32.57 -10.04
CA GLN A 66 9.83 -33.16 -9.17
C GLN A 66 10.03 -32.76 -7.69
N GLU A 67 11.28 -32.71 -7.23
CA GLU A 67 11.62 -32.29 -5.87
C GLU A 67 11.33 -30.81 -5.65
N VAL A 68 11.62 -29.96 -6.66
CA VAL A 68 11.27 -28.53 -6.63
C VAL A 68 9.76 -28.36 -6.51
N GLU A 69 8.98 -29.05 -7.36
CA GLU A 69 7.51 -28.97 -7.33
C GLU A 69 6.94 -29.44 -5.97
N GLU A 70 7.45 -30.54 -5.42
CA GLU A 70 7.04 -31.05 -4.11
C GLU A 70 7.43 -30.11 -2.97
N MET A 71 8.63 -29.53 -3.02
CA MET A 71 9.11 -28.57 -2.04
C MET A 71 8.27 -27.30 -2.03
N VAL A 72 7.97 -26.74 -3.21
CA VAL A 72 7.13 -25.55 -3.35
C VAL A 72 5.72 -25.83 -2.82
N ALA A 73 5.14 -26.99 -3.15
CA ALA A 73 3.82 -27.39 -2.65
C ALA A 73 3.83 -27.54 -1.12
N LEU A 74 4.86 -28.16 -0.54
CA LEU A 74 4.99 -28.32 0.91
C LEU A 74 5.16 -26.98 1.62
N LYS A 75 5.99 -26.07 1.06
CA LYS A 75 6.20 -24.72 1.58
C LYS A 75 4.89 -23.90 1.56
N ALA A 76 4.11 -24.01 0.49
CA ALA A 76 2.77 -23.40 0.42
C ALA A 76 1.85 -23.92 1.53
N VAL A 77 1.81 -25.23 1.77
CA VAL A 77 1.03 -25.83 2.87
C VAL A 77 1.47 -25.32 4.24
N LEU A 78 2.78 -25.26 4.49
CA LEU A 78 3.35 -24.75 5.74
C LEU A 78 2.96 -23.30 6.00
N TYR A 79 3.14 -22.41 5.01
CA TYR A 79 2.70 -21.01 5.13
C TYR A 79 1.19 -20.89 5.39
N GLY A 80 0.38 -21.71 4.71
CA GLY A 80 -1.05 -21.77 4.97
C GLY A 80 -1.38 -22.15 6.42
N ASN A 81 -0.67 -23.13 6.98
CA ASN A 81 -0.84 -23.56 8.36
C ASN A 81 -0.36 -22.51 9.38
N VAL A 82 0.75 -21.81 9.09
CA VAL A 82 1.20 -20.64 9.88
C VAL A 82 0.11 -19.57 9.90
N ALA A 83 -0.45 -19.22 8.74
CA ALA A 83 -1.53 -18.23 8.64
C ALA A 83 -2.74 -18.62 9.51
N GLN A 84 -3.13 -19.90 9.51
CA GLN A 84 -4.20 -20.41 10.37
C GLN A 84 -3.87 -20.22 11.86
N CYS A 85 -2.65 -20.56 12.28
CA CYS A 85 -2.24 -20.46 13.68
C CYS A 85 -2.11 -19.00 14.12
N MET A 86 -1.69 -18.09 13.24
CA MET A 86 -1.62 -16.66 13.50
C MET A 86 -3.03 -16.06 13.64
N LEU A 87 -3.99 -16.48 12.80
CA LEU A 87 -5.40 -16.10 12.94
C LEU A 87 -5.98 -16.55 14.30
N SER A 88 -5.71 -17.79 14.72
CA SER A 88 -6.15 -18.30 16.02
C SER A 88 -5.52 -17.59 17.22
N GLN A 89 -4.44 -16.83 17.00
CA GLN A 89 -3.79 -15.98 18.00
C GLN A 89 -4.13 -14.50 17.84
N GLU A 90 -5.03 -14.15 16.92
CA GLU A 90 -5.41 -12.76 16.60
C GLU A 90 -4.22 -11.90 16.12
N LEU A 91 -3.15 -12.53 15.61
CA LEU A 91 -1.98 -11.87 15.05
C LEU A 91 -2.21 -11.58 13.56
N TYR A 92 -3.17 -10.69 13.27
CA TYR A 92 -3.73 -10.50 11.93
C TYR A 92 -2.70 -10.07 10.87
N ARG A 93 -1.76 -9.17 11.20
CA ARG A 93 -0.68 -8.77 10.26
C ARG A 93 0.19 -9.97 9.85
N ARG A 94 0.64 -10.76 10.82
CA ARG A 94 1.45 -11.96 10.54
C ARG A 94 0.65 -13.01 9.77
N ALA A 95 -0.65 -13.14 10.04
CA ALA A 95 -1.52 -14.03 9.28
C ALA A 95 -1.64 -13.59 7.81
N LEU A 96 -1.75 -12.29 7.55
CA LEU A 96 -1.79 -11.71 6.22
C LEU A 96 -0.49 -12.00 5.45
N ASP A 97 0.67 -11.80 6.08
CA ASP A 97 1.98 -12.04 5.47
C ASP A 97 2.16 -13.53 5.12
N ALA A 98 1.83 -14.43 6.06
CA ALA A 98 1.92 -15.87 5.85
C ALA A 98 0.95 -16.35 4.75
N ALA A 99 -0.29 -15.86 4.73
CA ALA A 99 -1.25 -16.21 3.68
C ALA A 99 -0.83 -15.66 2.31
N SER A 100 -0.23 -14.47 2.26
CA SER A 100 0.30 -13.90 1.02
C SER A 100 1.52 -14.68 0.51
N SER A 101 2.38 -15.15 1.41
CA SER A 101 3.51 -16.03 1.07
C SER A 101 3.01 -17.36 0.49
N CYS A 102 1.97 -17.95 1.08
CA CYS A 102 1.30 -19.13 0.52
C CYS A 102 0.78 -18.87 -0.90
N LEU A 103 0.09 -17.75 -1.12
CA LEU A 103 -0.48 -17.39 -2.43
C LEU A 103 0.57 -17.00 -3.48
N SER A 104 1.78 -16.63 -3.07
CA SER A 104 2.89 -16.42 -4.00
C SER A 104 3.40 -17.73 -4.61
N LEU A 105 3.25 -18.84 -3.87
CA LEU A 105 3.67 -20.18 -4.27
C LEU A 105 2.53 -20.95 -4.94
N ASP A 106 1.33 -20.90 -4.36
CA ASP A 106 0.11 -21.52 -4.85
C ASP A 106 -0.99 -20.46 -4.97
N LYS A 107 -1.09 -19.88 -6.17
CA LYS A 107 -1.99 -18.74 -6.41
C LYS A 107 -3.44 -19.10 -6.14
N ASP A 108 -3.88 -20.33 -6.41
CA ASP A 108 -5.29 -20.73 -6.34
C ASP A 108 -5.62 -21.44 -5.03
N ASN A 109 -4.78 -21.27 -4.01
CA ASN A 109 -5.02 -21.82 -2.69
C ASN A 109 -6.23 -21.18 -2.00
N VAL A 110 -7.38 -21.84 -2.12
CA VAL A 110 -8.65 -21.43 -1.53
C VAL A 110 -8.54 -21.16 -0.02
N LYS A 111 -7.83 -22.02 0.72
CA LYS A 111 -7.69 -21.86 2.18
C LYS A 111 -6.90 -20.60 2.53
N ALA A 112 -5.83 -20.31 1.78
CA ALA A 112 -5.04 -19.11 1.98
C ALA A 112 -5.83 -17.84 1.62
N LEU A 113 -6.61 -17.84 0.53
CA LEU A 113 -7.49 -16.73 0.18
C LEU A 113 -8.50 -16.43 1.30
N HIS A 114 -9.17 -17.46 1.81
CA HIS A 114 -10.11 -17.30 2.91
C HIS A 114 -9.43 -16.74 4.17
N ARG A 115 -8.27 -17.29 4.55
CA ARG A 115 -7.48 -16.83 5.71
C ARG A 115 -7.00 -15.39 5.54
N ARG A 116 -6.54 -15.00 4.35
CA ARG A 116 -6.10 -13.63 4.05
C ARG A 116 -7.27 -12.65 4.11
N SER A 117 -8.43 -13.04 3.56
CA SER A 117 -9.67 -12.25 3.67
C SER A 117 -10.05 -12.00 5.14
N LEU A 118 -9.95 -13.01 6.01
CA LEU A 118 -10.22 -12.86 7.45
C LEU A 118 -9.23 -11.91 8.14
N ALA A 119 -7.94 -12.04 7.82
CA ALA A 119 -6.90 -11.17 8.37
C ALA A 119 -7.10 -9.70 7.94
N ARG A 120 -7.37 -9.47 6.64
CA ARG A 120 -7.65 -8.14 6.08
C ARG A 120 -8.90 -7.51 6.67
N GLU A 121 -9.96 -8.30 6.86
CA GLU A 121 -11.17 -7.83 7.55
C GLU A 121 -10.85 -7.32 8.96
N ALA A 122 -10.08 -8.08 9.74
CA ALA A 122 -9.70 -7.68 11.10
C ALA A 122 -8.81 -6.43 11.13
N LEU A 123 -8.00 -6.22 10.07
CA LEU A 123 -7.19 -5.02 9.86
C LEU A 123 -7.97 -3.85 9.24
N LYS A 124 -9.28 -4.01 8.99
CA LYS A 124 -10.15 -3.03 8.32
C LYS A 124 -9.75 -2.72 6.86
N GLU A 125 -8.97 -3.61 6.25
CA GLU A 125 -8.57 -3.54 4.84
C GLU A 125 -9.66 -4.17 3.94
N TYR A 126 -10.86 -3.58 3.96
CA TYR A 126 -12.06 -4.20 3.38
C TYR A 126 -12.00 -4.38 1.86
N ALA A 127 -11.31 -3.48 1.14
CA ALA A 127 -11.13 -3.62 -0.31
C ALA A 127 -10.37 -4.91 -0.67
N GLY A 128 -9.22 -5.15 -0.04
CA GLY A 128 -8.45 -6.37 -0.26
C GLY A 128 -9.16 -7.61 0.28
N ALA A 129 -9.92 -7.48 1.37
CA ALA A 129 -10.72 -8.58 1.92
C ALA A 129 -11.84 -9.02 0.96
N LEU A 130 -12.45 -8.07 0.25
CA LEU A 130 -13.46 -8.31 -0.78
C LEU A 130 -12.85 -9.01 -2.01
N GLU A 131 -11.71 -8.53 -2.50
CA GLU A 131 -11.00 -9.15 -3.64
C GLU A 131 -10.68 -10.63 -3.37
N ASP A 132 -10.21 -10.94 -2.16
CA ASP A 132 -9.94 -12.31 -1.74
C ASP A 132 -11.22 -13.17 -1.68
N ALA A 133 -12.32 -12.60 -1.19
CA ALA A 133 -13.61 -13.29 -1.10
C ALA A 133 -14.22 -13.55 -2.49
N GLU A 134 -14.14 -12.59 -3.41
CA GLU A 134 -14.60 -12.75 -4.79
C GLU A 134 -13.75 -13.77 -5.57
N ARG A 135 -12.42 -13.78 -5.33
CA ARG A 135 -11.54 -14.80 -5.90
C ARG A 135 -11.84 -16.19 -5.34
N LEU A 136 -12.06 -16.29 -4.03
CA LEU A 136 -12.52 -17.51 -3.36
C LEU A 136 -13.83 -18.03 -3.97
N GLN A 137 -14.79 -17.14 -4.25
CA GLN A 137 -16.05 -17.48 -4.91
C GLN A 137 -15.83 -18.05 -6.32
N ARG A 138 -14.98 -17.41 -7.12
CA ARG A 138 -14.64 -17.87 -8.48
C ARG A 138 -13.97 -19.24 -8.50
N LEU A 139 -13.21 -19.58 -7.46
CA LEU A 139 -12.56 -20.89 -7.29
C LEU A 139 -13.49 -21.94 -6.63
N GLY A 140 -14.79 -21.64 -6.46
CA GLY A 140 -15.78 -22.59 -5.96
C GLY A 140 -15.81 -22.74 -4.44
N GLY A 141 -15.24 -21.81 -3.67
CA GLY A 141 -15.35 -21.77 -2.20
C GLY A 141 -14.55 -22.83 -1.43
N GLY A 142 -14.01 -23.83 -2.13
CA GLY A 142 -13.22 -24.93 -1.58
C GLY A 142 -13.99 -25.70 -0.50
N SER A 143 -13.55 -25.66 0.75
CA SER A 143 -14.26 -26.35 1.85
C SER A 143 -15.46 -25.57 2.40
N LEU A 144 -15.69 -24.34 1.94
CA LEU A 144 -16.81 -23.50 2.36
C LEU A 144 -17.98 -23.74 1.40
N GLY A 145 -19.21 -23.75 1.93
CA GLY A 145 -20.41 -23.79 1.10
C GLY A 145 -20.57 -22.51 0.27
N ALA A 146 -21.20 -22.61 -0.90
CA ALA A 146 -21.41 -21.46 -1.80
C ALA A 146 -22.11 -20.28 -1.11
N GLU A 147 -23.13 -20.57 -0.28
CA GLU A 147 -23.86 -19.58 0.50
C GLU A 147 -22.95 -18.83 1.50
N GLU A 148 -22.02 -19.52 2.14
CA GLU A 148 -21.11 -18.92 3.12
C GLU A 148 -20.12 -17.97 2.45
N VAL A 149 -19.64 -18.33 1.25
CA VAL A 149 -18.75 -17.48 0.46
C VAL A 149 -19.50 -16.25 -0.05
N GLU A 150 -20.72 -16.43 -0.55
CA GLU A 150 -21.56 -15.32 -1.01
C GLU A 150 -21.87 -14.33 0.13
N ARG A 151 -22.28 -14.85 1.30
CA ARG A 151 -22.51 -14.05 2.51
C ARG A 151 -21.28 -13.23 2.87
N ARG A 152 -20.09 -13.81 2.74
CA ARG A 152 -18.83 -13.11 3.01
C ARG A 152 -18.54 -12.01 1.98
N VAL A 153 -18.77 -12.25 0.70
CA VAL A 153 -18.64 -11.23 -0.36
C VAL A 153 -19.58 -10.05 -0.08
N GLN A 154 -20.85 -10.32 0.23
CA GLN A 154 -21.83 -9.27 0.55
C GLN A 154 -21.40 -8.47 1.80
N LEU A 155 -20.93 -9.15 2.85
CA LEU A 155 -20.44 -8.50 4.06
C LEU A 155 -19.25 -7.58 3.78
N MET A 156 -18.26 -8.03 3.01
CA MET A 156 -17.07 -7.22 2.70
C MET A 156 -17.44 -6.03 1.80
N ARG A 157 -18.36 -6.21 0.86
CA ARG A 157 -18.88 -5.12 0.02
C ARG A 157 -19.53 -4.02 0.84
N GLY A 158 -20.44 -4.37 1.74
CA GLY A 158 -21.10 -3.39 2.62
C GLY A 158 -20.12 -2.68 3.55
N LYS A 159 -19.11 -3.38 4.10
CA LYS A 159 -18.06 -2.74 4.92
C LYS A 159 -17.18 -1.79 4.12
N LYS A 160 -16.84 -2.15 2.88
CA LYS A 160 -16.08 -1.27 1.98
C LYS A 160 -16.87 0.00 1.66
N GLU A 161 -18.12 -0.14 1.23
CA GLU A 161 -19.00 0.99 0.91
C GLU A 161 -19.20 1.93 2.11
N ALA A 162 -19.34 1.38 3.31
CA ALA A 162 -19.43 2.18 4.53
C ALA A 162 -18.17 3.01 4.79
N VAL A 163 -16.98 2.44 4.59
CA VAL A 163 -15.71 3.17 4.73
C VAL A 163 -15.54 4.21 3.63
N ASP A 164 -15.86 3.86 2.39
CA ASP A 164 -15.76 4.77 1.25
C ASP A 164 -16.71 5.97 1.43
N LYS A 165 -17.91 5.74 1.97
CA LYS A 165 -18.86 6.81 2.31
C LYS A 165 -18.32 7.73 3.41
N VAL A 166 -17.82 7.18 4.51
CA VAL A 166 -17.25 7.99 5.61
C VAL A 166 -16.05 8.80 5.11
N LYS A 167 -15.23 8.21 4.24
CA LYS A 167 -14.10 8.91 3.62
C LYS A 167 -14.58 10.06 2.73
N ALA A 168 -15.57 9.81 1.87
CA ALA A 168 -16.13 10.85 0.99
C ALA A 168 -16.78 11.99 1.79
N GLU A 169 -17.48 11.69 2.89
CA GLU A 169 -18.05 12.71 3.79
C GLU A 169 -16.95 13.53 4.47
N ALA A 170 -15.87 12.89 4.95
CA ALA A 170 -14.75 13.59 5.56
C ALA A 170 -13.97 14.45 4.55
N ASP A 171 -13.77 13.95 3.33
CA ASP A 171 -13.13 14.70 2.25
C ASP A 171 -13.98 15.93 1.89
N ALA A 172 -15.31 15.78 1.76
CA ALA A 172 -16.24 16.89 1.48
C ALA A 172 -16.29 17.93 2.62
N GLU A 173 -16.32 17.49 3.89
CA GLU A 173 -16.29 18.41 5.04
C GLU A 173 -14.99 19.22 5.07
N SER A 174 -13.86 18.60 4.74
CA SER A 174 -12.57 19.30 4.66
C SER A 174 -12.51 20.32 3.52
N GLU A 175 -13.15 20.04 2.37
CA GLU A 175 -13.26 20.97 1.26
C GLU A 175 -14.15 22.18 1.62
N ASP A 176 -15.30 21.94 2.24
CA ASP A 176 -16.21 22.99 2.71
C ASP A 176 -15.56 23.92 3.75
N GLU A 177 -14.74 23.36 4.67
CA GLU A 177 -13.97 24.13 5.65
C GLU A 177 -12.94 25.04 4.96
N VAL A 178 -12.20 24.51 3.98
CA VAL A 178 -11.21 25.28 3.21
C VAL A 178 -11.90 26.40 2.41
N ASP A 179 -13.02 26.11 1.74
CA ASP A 179 -13.78 27.10 0.99
C ASP A 179 -14.30 28.22 1.91
N THR A 180 -14.81 27.85 3.09
CA THR A 180 -15.27 28.81 4.10
C THR A 180 -14.12 29.70 4.61
N GLU A 181 -12.94 29.13 4.83
CA GLU A 181 -11.76 29.89 5.24
C GLU A 181 -11.31 30.87 4.13
N LEU A 182 -11.27 30.42 2.88
CA LEU A 182 -10.90 31.26 1.73
C LEU A 182 -11.84 32.46 1.57
N VAL A 183 -13.16 32.26 1.73
CA VAL A 183 -14.13 33.36 1.68
C VAL A 183 -13.86 34.39 2.77
N ARG A 184 -13.57 33.95 4.00
CA ARG A 184 -13.23 34.85 5.12
C ARG A 184 -11.93 35.62 4.87
N MET A 185 -10.89 34.94 4.38
CA MET A 185 -9.62 35.58 4.03
C MET A 185 -9.79 36.63 2.94
N LYS A 186 -10.61 36.33 1.92
CA LYS A 186 -10.91 37.29 0.83
C LYS A 186 -11.64 38.53 1.35
N GLN A 187 -12.65 38.35 2.19
CA GLN A 187 -13.38 39.45 2.80
C GLN A 187 -12.44 40.36 3.60
N ARG A 188 -11.56 39.78 4.43
CA ARG A 188 -10.54 40.54 5.17
C ARG A 188 -9.58 41.28 4.25
N PHE A 189 -9.12 40.63 3.18
CA PHE A 189 -8.26 41.28 2.20
C PHE A 189 -8.94 42.48 1.54
N ASP A 190 -10.19 42.33 1.09
CA ASP A 190 -10.95 43.40 0.45
C ASP A 190 -11.22 44.58 1.42
N GLU A 191 -11.49 44.28 2.70
CA GLU A 191 -11.61 45.26 3.79
C GLU A 191 -10.31 46.06 3.98
N VAL A 192 -9.15 45.38 4.06
CA VAL A 192 -7.84 46.02 4.21
C VAL A 192 -7.50 46.87 2.99
N VAL A 193 -7.75 46.36 1.79
CA VAL A 193 -7.52 47.08 0.54
C VAL A 193 -8.34 48.38 0.48
N GLU A 194 -9.58 48.36 0.95
CA GLU A 194 -10.44 49.54 1.01
C GLU A 194 -10.03 50.51 2.13
N LYS A 195 -9.72 49.99 3.33
CA LYS A 195 -9.30 50.79 4.49
C LYS A 195 -8.05 51.64 4.22
N TYR A 196 -7.14 51.15 3.39
CA TYR A 196 -5.85 51.81 3.09
C TYR A 196 -5.69 52.27 1.63
N ASP A 197 -6.79 52.34 0.86
CA ASP A 197 -6.80 52.78 -0.54
C ASP A 197 -5.77 52.05 -1.44
N LEU A 198 -5.53 50.77 -1.17
CA LEU A 198 -4.50 49.98 -1.85
C LEU A 198 -4.86 49.62 -3.30
N ARG A 199 -6.06 49.97 -3.77
CA ARG A 199 -6.54 49.70 -5.14
C ARG A 199 -5.79 50.51 -6.20
N GLN A 200 -5.23 51.67 -5.85
CA GLN A 200 -4.56 52.56 -6.80
C GLN A 200 -3.06 52.25 -6.97
N GLY A 201 -2.48 51.49 -6.04
CA GLY A 201 -1.07 51.08 -6.08
C GLY A 201 -0.96 49.60 -6.40
N ASN A 202 0.13 49.19 -7.05
CA ASN A 202 0.44 47.78 -7.32
C ASN A 202 0.87 47.06 -6.02
N ALA A 203 0.25 47.35 -4.87
CA ALA A 203 0.65 46.87 -3.56
C ALA A 203 0.60 45.35 -3.44
N ALA A 204 -0.43 44.71 -4.02
CA ALA A 204 -0.55 43.26 -4.02
C ALA A 204 0.50 42.59 -4.92
N GLU A 205 0.83 43.19 -6.06
CA GLU A 205 1.89 42.73 -6.97
C GLU A 205 3.27 42.92 -6.33
N GLU A 206 3.55 44.09 -5.73
CA GLU A 206 4.81 44.35 -5.00
C GLU A 206 5.05 43.31 -3.90
N VAL A 207 3.99 42.96 -3.14
CA VAL A 207 4.09 41.94 -2.09
C VAL A 207 4.27 40.53 -2.69
N ALA A 208 3.59 40.20 -3.79
CA ALA A 208 3.77 38.92 -4.47
C ALA A 208 5.20 38.76 -5.03
N ASP A 209 5.76 39.82 -5.62
CA ASP A 209 7.14 39.88 -6.08
C ASP A 209 8.11 39.68 -4.92
N TRP A 210 7.89 40.33 -3.77
CA TRP A 210 8.75 40.13 -2.60
C TRP A 210 8.69 38.70 -2.04
N LEU A 211 7.53 38.05 -2.09
CA LEU A 211 7.37 36.67 -1.63
C LEU A 211 8.07 35.66 -2.57
N THR A 212 8.26 36.01 -3.84
CA THR A 212 8.84 35.13 -4.87
C THR A 212 10.31 35.43 -5.20
N ALA A 213 10.77 36.66 -5.02
CA ALA A 213 12.10 37.12 -5.43
C ALA A 213 13.26 36.54 -4.59
N GLY A 214 13.00 35.88 -3.46
CA GLY A 214 14.02 35.22 -2.62
C GLY A 214 15.03 36.16 -1.95
N GLU A 215 15.08 37.44 -2.36
CA GLU A 215 15.84 38.49 -1.73
C GLU A 215 14.91 39.27 -0.79
N TRP A 216 15.27 39.26 0.49
CA TRP A 216 14.62 39.90 1.65
C TRP A 216 13.44 39.13 2.28
N LEU A 217 13.56 38.86 3.59
CA LEU A 217 12.46 38.40 4.44
C LEU A 217 11.31 39.42 4.42
N VAL A 218 10.21 39.06 3.77
CA VAL A 218 8.93 39.75 3.96
C VAL A 218 8.49 39.54 5.40
N THR A 219 8.27 40.62 6.13
CA THR A 219 7.81 40.59 7.52
C THR A 219 6.57 41.46 7.67
N ILE A 220 5.65 41.06 8.57
CA ILE A 220 4.42 41.80 8.87
C ILE A 220 4.74 43.26 9.15
N LYS A 221 5.75 43.53 9.98
CA LYS A 221 6.20 44.89 10.33
C LYS A 221 6.62 45.73 9.12
N ARG A 222 7.27 45.12 8.13
CA ARG A 222 7.73 45.82 6.92
C ARG A 222 6.55 46.25 6.06
N VAL A 223 5.55 45.38 5.90
CA VAL A 223 4.29 45.68 5.19
C VAL A 223 3.49 46.74 5.95
N ALA A 224 3.33 46.58 7.27
CA ALA A 224 2.66 47.54 8.12
C ALA A 224 3.27 48.94 8.01
N GLN A 225 4.60 49.06 8.06
CA GLN A 225 5.29 50.35 7.92
C GLN A 225 5.17 50.96 6.52
N ARG A 226 5.24 50.16 5.46
CA ARG A 226 5.23 50.63 4.06
C ARG A 226 3.92 51.33 3.70
N TRP A 227 2.79 50.77 4.15
CA TRP A 227 1.45 51.27 3.87
C TRP A 227 0.77 51.91 5.08
N LYS A 228 1.51 52.09 6.18
CA LYS A 228 1.03 52.67 7.45
C LYS A 228 -0.26 51.98 7.95
N MET A 229 -0.30 50.66 7.82
CA MET A 229 -1.40 49.83 8.27
C MET A 229 -1.12 49.17 9.62
N GLU A 230 -2.15 48.66 10.27
CA GLU A 230 -2.02 47.91 11.53
C GLU A 230 -1.32 46.56 11.27
N ASP A 231 -0.63 46.02 12.28
CA ASP A 231 0.09 44.75 12.16
C ASP A 231 -0.86 43.60 11.79
N GLN A 232 -2.08 43.59 12.32
CA GLN A 232 -3.09 42.57 12.01
C GLN A 232 -3.57 42.67 10.55
N ASP A 233 -3.81 43.88 10.06
CA ASP A 233 -4.25 44.11 8.68
C ASP A 233 -3.13 43.74 7.68
N ALA A 234 -1.87 44.03 8.04
CA ALA A 234 -0.71 43.60 7.26
C ALA A 234 -0.56 42.08 7.22
N GLU A 235 -0.85 41.40 8.33
CA GLU A 235 -0.84 39.94 8.39
C GLU A 235 -1.93 39.33 7.49
N ASP A 236 -3.18 39.81 7.58
CA ASP A 236 -4.29 39.30 6.76
C ASP A 236 -4.06 39.58 5.26
N PHE A 237 -3.52 40.76 4.93
CA PHE A 237 -3.14 41.13 3.56
C PHE A 237 -2.05 40.20 3.00
N LEU A 238 -1.01 39.92 3.80
CA LEU A 238 0.06 39.00 3.42
C LEU A 238 -0.44 37.57 3.23
N LYS A 239 -1.27 37.08 4.17
CA LYS A 239 -1.80 35.72 4.13
C LYS A 239 -2.61 35.45 2.86
N TRP A 240 -3.45 36.38 2.42
CA TRP A 240 -4.23 36.23 1.20
C TRP A 240 -3.32 36.13 -0.05
N ILE A 241 -2.30 36.98 -0.15
CA ILE A 241 -1.37 36.99 -1.29
C ILE A 241 -0.53 35.71 -1.31
N ALA A 242 -0.01 35.30 -0.16
CA ALA A 242 0.72 34.03 -0.03
C ALA A 242 -0.15 32.84 -0.44
N LYS A 243 -1.42 32.84 -0.03
CA LYS A 243 -2.36 31.78 -0.42
C LYS A 243 -2.62 31.75 -1.92
N GLY A 244 -2.76 32.90 -2.57
CA GLY A 244 -2.89 33.01 -4.02
C GLY A 244 -1.68 32.44 -4.78
N LEU A 245 -0.47 32.68 -4.27
CA LEU A 245 0.76 32.12 -4.83
C LEU A 245 0.83 30.59 -4.65
N GLU A 246 0.43 30.06 -3.50
CA GLU A 246 0.34 28.61 -3.26
C GLU A 246 -0.58 27.94 -4.29
N PHE A 247 -1.76 28.52 -4.57
CA PHE A 247 -2.69 28.00 -5.58
C PHE A 247 -2.08 28.02 -6.99
N GLN A 248 -1.32 29.04 -7.35
CA GLN A 248 -0.63 29.09 -8.65
C GLN A 248 0.41 27.97 -8.78
N VAL A 249 1.20 27.73 -7.73
CA VAL A 249 2.19 26.64 -7.69
C VAL A 249 1.51 25.28 -7.78
N GLN A 250 0.44 25.07 -7.00
CA GLN A 250 -0.33 23.83 -7.00
C GLN A 250 -0.95 23.55 -8.39
N ASN A 251 -1.52 24.57 -9.03
CA ASN A 251 -2.10 24.44 -10.37
C ASN A 251 -1.03 24.13 -11.44
N ALA A 252 0.15 24.75 -11.35
CA ALA A 252 1.26 24.45 -12.24
C ALA A 252 1.75 23.00 -12.08
N ALA A 253 1.84 22.50 -10.84
CA ALA A 253 2.20 21.11 -10.55
C ALA A 253 1.17 20.10 -11.08
N ASN A 254 -0.12 20.39 -10.87
CA ASN A 254 -1.22 19.56 -11.37
C ASN A 254 -1.26 19.52 -12.92
N GLN A 255 -1.03 20.66 -13.59
CA GLN A 255 -0.92 20.71 -15.06
C GLN A 255 0.30 19.93 -15.58
N ALA A 256 1.45 20.02 -14.90
CA ALA A 256 2.64 19.25 -15.28
C ALA A 256 2.41 17.73 -15.14
N GLN A 257 1.76 17.29 -14.06
CA GLN A 257 1.36 15.88 -13.89
C GLN A 257 0.37 15.43 -14.97
N ALA A 258 -0.66 16.23 -15.28
CA ALA A 258 -1.63 15.92 -16.33
C ALA A 258 -0.98 15.80 -17.72
N ASN A 259 -0.04 16.68 -18.04
CA ASN A 259 0.72 16.63 -19.31
C ASN A 259 1.66 15.43 -19.39
N SER A 260 2.20 14.96 -18.25
CA SER A 260 3.04 13.75 -18.20
C SER A 260 2.26 12.43 -18.31
N ALA A 261 0.95 12.46 -17.97
CA ALA A 261 0.06 11.30 -18.01
C ALA A 261 -0.68 11.13 -19.34
N ALA A 262 -0.59 12.10 -20.26
CA ALA A 262 -1.17 12.00 -21.60
C ALA A 262 -0.33 11.05 -22.48
N PRO A 263 -0.87 9.94 -23.01
CA PRO A 263 -0.12 9.03 -23.86
C PRO A 263 0.23 9.71 -25.18
N ALA A 264 1.47 9.52 -25.65
CA ALA A 264 1.99 9.99 -26.94
C ALA A 264 1.23 9.34 -28.12
N ALA A 265 0.02 9.80 -28.39
CA ALA A 265 -0.78 9.44 -29.55
C ALA A 265 -0.59 10.52 -30.62
N SER A 266 0.59 10.58 -31.22
CA SER A 266 0.85 11.36 -32.44
C SER A 266 2.29 11.10 -32.88
N LEU A 267 2.48 10.17 -33.81
CA LEU A 267 3.47 10.20 -34.90
C LEU A 267 3.38 8.88 -35.67
N ALA A 268 2.31 8.76 -36.46
CA ALA A 268 2.27 7.86 -37.60
C ALA A 268 1.40 8.55 -38.67
N SER A 269 2.07 9.30 -39.54
CA SER A 269 1.57 9.73 -40.84
C SER A 269 2.60 9.36 -41.88
#